data_AF-A0A926Y3M4-F1
#
_entry.id   AF-A0A926Y3M4-F1
#
_cell.length_a   1.000
_cell.length_b   1.000
_cell.length_c   1.000
_cell.angle_alpha   90.00
_cell.angle_beta   90.00
_cell.angle_gamma   90.00
#
_symmetry.space_group_name_H-M   'P 1'
#
loop_
_entity.id
_entity.type
_entity.pdbx_description
1 polymer ?
#
loop_
_entity_poly.entity_id
_entity_poly.type
_entity_poly.pdbx_seq_one_letter_code
_entity_poly.pdbx_strand_id
1 'polypeptide(L)'
;MKHYPFLALSLTLAVFLGAASSLLSPFNSLTSAQAQDTQSPRAAFTRPPRLVSAENPEKQVAVRSSVYYFTLEVPPDSGSGLQQVSVVQRDGSSRIRRIRYDLEATRAFVGTANDRGTEIPIAQKTYDEDSQTVALAFASPVPSGTTVTLALEAQRNPRMQGVYLFGVTAYPEGSTTSGQFLGYTRLTFYGNDGIQLLSD
;
A
#
# COMPACT_ATOMS: atom_id res chain seq x y z
N MET A 1 26.17 -1.21 -48.20
CA MET A 1 26.30 -2.66 -47.95
C MET A 1 27.77 -2.97 -47.69
N LYS A 2 28.12 -3.38 -46.47
CA LYS A 2 29.49 -3.77 -46.11
C LYS A 2 29.51 -5.29 -45.95
N HIS A 3 30.20 -5.97 -46.86
CA HIS A 3 30.69 -7.34 -46.71
C HIS A 3 32.05 -7.31 -46.03
N TYR A 4 32.38 -8.31 -45.22
CA TYR A 4 33.61 -9.13 -45.31
C TYR A 4 33.46 -10.42 -44.46
N PRO A 5 34.18 -11.50 -44.78
CA PRO A 5 33.71 -12.88 -44.62
C PRO A 5 34.72 -13.80 -43.86
N PHE A 6 34.42 -15.11 -43.85
CA PHE A 6 35.33 -16.25 -43.57
C PHE A 6 35.82 -16.39 -42.10
N LEU A 7 35.85 -17.57 -41.46
CA LEU A 7 36.48 -18.82 -41.87
C LEU A 7 36.07 -19.97 -40.90
N ALA A 8 35.79 -21.15 -41.45
CA ALA A 8 35.76 -22.41 -40.72
C ALA A 8 37.18 -22.97 -40.61
N LEU A 9 37.56 -23.60 -39.49
CA LEU A 9 38.69 -24.52 -39.44
C LEU A 9 38.40 -25.68 -38.48
N SER A 10 38.54 -26.87 -39.04
CA SER A 10 38.29 -28.19 -38.48
C SER A 10 39.48 -28.74 -37.68
N LEU A 11 39.15 -29.36 -36.55
CA LEU A 11 39.60 -30.66 -36.00
C LEU A 11 41.09 -31.06 -36.08
N THR A 12 41.69 -31.31 -34.91
CA THR A 12 42.66 -32.42 -34.74
C THR A 12 42.59 -33.03 -33.34
N LEU A 13 42.58 -34.36 -33.35
CA LEU A 13 42.47 -35.32 -32.27
C LEU A 13 43.85 -35.60 -31.65
N ALA A 14 43.94 -35.76 -30.33
CA ALA A 14 45.08 -36.43 -29.68
C ALA A 14 44.55 -37.39 -28.59
N VAL A 15 44.72 -38.68 -28.85
CA VAL A 15 44.51 -39.78 -27.91
C VAL A 15 45.80 -39.98 -27.13
N PHE A 16 45.73 -40.07 -25.80
CA PHE A 16 46.75 -40.73 -25.00
C PHE A 16 46.12 -41.78 -24.09
N LEU A 17 46.70 -42.97 -24.17
CA LEU A 17 46.41 -44.20 -23.44
C LEU A 17 47.22 -44.21 -22.14
N GLY A 18 46.68 -44.76 -21.04
CA GLY A 18 47.53 -45.41 -20.05
C GLY A 18 47.14 -45.34 -18.56
N ALA A 19 46.86 -46.54 -18.04
CA ALA A 19 47.11 -47.04 -16.69
C ALA A 19 46.08 -46.83 -15.56
N ALA A 20 45.76 -47.97 -14.95
CA ALA A 20 44.76 -48.23 -13.91
C ALA A 20 45.23 -47.85 -12.50
N SER A 21 44.29 -47.56 -11.61
CA SER A 21 44.38 -47.84 -10.17
C SER A 21 42.99 -47.71 -9.52
N SER A 22 42.50 -48.82 -8.96
CA SER A 22 41.32 -48.91 -8.12
C SER A 22 41.57 -48.31 -6.74
N LEU A 23 40.79 -47.30 -6.35
CA LEU A 23 40.67 -46.85 -4.96
C LEU A 23 39.19 -46.87 -4.56
N LEU A 24 38.86 -47.71 -3.57
CA LEU A 24 37.58 -47.69 -2.89
C LEU A 24 37.36 -46.30 -2.28
N SER A 25 36.29 -45.62 -2.69
CA SER A 25 35.84 -44.39 -2.03
C SER A 25 34.74 -44.75 -1.02
N PRO A 26 34.93 -44.51 0.28
CA PRO A 26 33.83 -44.53 1.23
C PRO A 26 32.97 -43.28 1.08
N PHE A 27 31.67 -43.48 1.25
CA PHE A 27 30.62 -42.53 1.62
C PHE A 27 31.05 -41.07 1.82
N ASN A 28 30.51 -40.19 0.99
CA ASN A 28 30.03 -38.90 1.45
C ASN A 28 28.72 -38.61 0.71
N SER A 29 27.61 -39.05 1.31
CA SER A 29 26.31 -38.47 0.98
C SER A 29 26.40 -36.99 1.33
N LEU A 30 26.47 -36.13 0.32
CA LEU A 30 26.20 -34.72 0.44
C LEU A 30 24.75 -34.59 0.93
N THR A 31 24.59 -34.61 2.26
CA THR A 31 23.36 -34.18 2.91
C THR A 31 23.23 -32.70 2.55
N SER A 32 22.37 -32.41 1.58
CA SER A 32 21.82 -31.07 1.43
C SER A 32 21.13 -30.75 2.75
N ALA A 33 21.84 -30.07 3.65
CA ALA A 33 21.23 -29.37 4.75
C ALA A 33 20.32 -28.31 4.11
N GLN A 34 19.08 -28.69 3.82
CA GLN A 34 18.03 -27.70 3.67
C GLN A 34 17.95 -27.04 5.02
N ALA A 35 18.58 -25.87 5.14
CA ALA A 35 18.17 -24.91 6.12
C ALA A 35 16.67 -24.74 5.88
N GLN A 36 15.86 -25.39 6.71
CA GLN A 36 14.49 -24.98 6.93
C GLN A 36 14.62 -23.54 7.40
N ASP A 37 14.49 -22.63 6.43
CA ASP A 37 14.13 -21.27 6.68
C ASP A 37 12.87 -21.38 7.52
N THR A 38 13.05 -21.24 8.84
CA THR A 38 11.96 -21.26 9.80
C THR A 38 11.26 -19.97 9.49
N GLN A 39 10.32 -20.05 8.55
CA GLN A 39 9.47 -18.96 8.11
C GLN A 39 8.88 -18.41 9.39
N SER A 40 9.48 -17.33 9.89
CA SER A 40 9.02 -16.68 11.10
C SER A 40 7.53 -16.42 10.89
N PRO A 41 6.66 -16.75 11.86
CA PRO A 41 5.22 -16.62 11.68
C PRO A 41 4.94 -15.27 11.06
N ARG A 42 4.45 -15.27 9.82
CA ARG A 42 4.29 -14.05 9.05
C ARG A 42 3.33 -13.17 9.84
N ALA A 43 3.80 -12.04 10.33
CA ALA A 43 2.98 -11.19 11.18
C ALA A 43 1.67 -10.86 10.44
N ALA A 44 0.54 -11.15 11.10
CA ALA A 44 -0.80 -11.12 10.53
C ALA A 44 -1.79 -10.76 11.64
N PHE A 45 -2.91 -10.14 11.27
CA PHE A 45 -3.99 -9.91 12.21
C PHE A 45 -4.73 -11.22 12.51
N THR A 46 -4.96 -11.52 13.79
CA THR A 46 -5.89 -12.58 14.20
C THR A 46 -7.33 -12.16 13.96
N ARG A 47 -7.66 -10.92 14.34
CA ARG A 47 -8.89 -10.24 13.92
C ARG A 47 -8.53 -8.93 13.24
N PRO A 48 -8.86 -8.74 11.96
CA PRO A 48 -8.41 -7.57 11.24
C PRO A 48 -9.12 -6.30 11.72
N PRO A 49 -8.47 -5.13 11.53
CA PRO A 49 -9.14 -3.84 11.65
C PRO A 49 -10.41 -3.76 10.79
N ARG A 50 -11.33 -2.87 11.16
CA ARG A 50 -12.52 -2.56 10.35
C ARG A 50 -12.50 -1.10 9.91
N LEU A 51 -12.94 -0.84 8.69
CA LEU A 51 -13.25 0.50 8.23
C LEU A 51 -14.65 0.88 8.75
N VAL A 52 -14.72 1.87 9.64
CA VAL A 52 -15.96 2.27 10.33
C VAL A 52 -16.67 3.38 9.57
N SER A 53 -15.94 4.41 9.14
CA SER A 53 -16.50 5.51 8.36
C SER A 53 -15.48 6.08 7.37
N ALA A 54 -15.98 6.72 6.32
CA ALA A 54 -15.20 7.73 5.62
C ALA A 54 -16.07 8.92 5.25
N GLU A 55 -15.51 10.11 5.45
CA GLU A 55 -16.26 11.36 5.47
C GLU A 55 -15.48 12.45 4.76
N ASN A 56 -16.17 13.23 3.92
CA ASN A 56 -15.68 14.48 3.37
C ASN A 56 -16.63 15.61 3.78
N PRO A 57 -16.21 16.51 4.70
CA PRO A 57 -17.06 17.64 5.13
C PRO A 57 -17.37 18.59 3.97
N GLU A 58 -16.33 18.95 3.20
CA GLU A 58 -16.46 19.77 2.00
C GLU A 58 -16.88 18.89 0.82
N LYS A 59 -18.16 18.93 0.46
CA LYS A 59 -18.74 18.07 -0.59
C LYS A 59 -18.77 18.72 -1.97
N GLN A 60 -18.40 19.98 -2.11
CA GLN A 60 -18.42 20.67 -3.40
C GLN A 60 -17.19 20.30 -4.23
N VAL A 61 -17.34 20.21 -5.54
CA VAL A 61 -16.20 20.03 -6.45
C VAL A 61 -15.20 21.19 -6.33
N ALA A 62 -13.93 20.90 -6.61
CA ALA A 62 -12.85 21.88 -6.70
C ALA A 62 -12.56 22.75 -5.45
N VAL A 63 -13.15 22.47 -4.28
CA VAL A 63 -12.75 23.07 -2.99
C VAL A 63 -11.29 22.75 -2.68
N ARG A 64 -10.51 23.72 -2.23
CA ARG A 64 -9.07 23.56 -1.91
C ARG A 64 -8.89 23.08 -0.47
N SER A 65 -7.75 22.43 -0.18
CA SER A 65 -7.36 22.02 1.18
C SER A 65 -8.47 21.28 1.92
N SER A 66 -9.11 20.34 1.24
CA SER A 66 -10.22 19.57 1.80
C SER A 66 -9.67 18.32 2.48
N VAL A 67 -10.13 18.07 3.71
CA VAL A 67 -9.67 16.92 4.50
C VAL A 67 -10.67 15.79 4.41
N TYR A 68 -10.21 14.60 4.06
CA TYR A 68 -11.00 13.37 4.07
C TYR A 68 -10.63 12.53 5.27
N TYR A 69 -11.64 12.12 6.03
CA TYR A 69 -11.46 11.32 7.22
C TYR A 69 -11.76 9.86 6.90
N PHE A 70 -10.85 8.96 7.27
CA PHE A 70 -11.05 7.51 7.22
C PHE A 70 -10.88 6.96 8.63
N THR A 71 -11.98 6.52 9.24
CA THR A 71 -11.99 6.01 10.61
C THR A 71 -11.90 4.50 10.59
N LEU A 72 -10.87 3.96 11.23
CA LEU A 72 -10.64 2.54 11.39
C LEU A 72 -10.73 2.18 12.88
N GLU A 73 -11.22 0.99 13.16
CA GLU A 73 -11.12 0.40 14.48
C GLU A 73 -10.24 -0.83 14.44
N VAL A 74 -9.25 -0.86 15.33
CA VAL A 74 -8.40 -2.01 15.58
C VAL A 74 -9.03 -2.79 16.73
N PRO A 75 -9.55 -4.01 16.52
CA PRO A 75 -10.18 -4.78 17.60
C PRO A 75 -9.23 -5.05 18.77
N PRO A 76 -9.73 -5.18 20.01
CA PRO A 76 -8.91 -5.54 21.18
C PRO A 76 -8.17 -6.87 21.02
N ASP A 77 -8.73 -7.79 20.24
CA ASP A 77 -8.19 -9.12 19.94
C ASP A 77 -7.61 -9.20 18.52
N SER A 78 -7.05 -8.09 18.01
CA SER A 78 -6.45 -8.06 16.68
C SER A 78 -5.20 -8.93 16.54
N GLY A 79 -4.58 -9.33 17.66
CA GLY A 79 -3.36 -10.16 17.70
C GLY A 79 -2.08 -9.44 17.30
N SER A 80 -2.17 -8.30 16.61
CA SER A 80 -1.07 -7.44 16.23
C SER A 80 -1.54 -5.98 16.15
N GLY A 81 -0.63 -5.03 16.41
CA GLY A 81 -0.87 -3.61 16.22
C GLY A 81 -0.97 -3.23 14.75
N LEU A 82 -1.64 -2.12 14.46
CA LEU A 82 -1.76 -1.56 13.12
C LEU A 82 -0.53 -0.70 12.80
N GLN A 83 0.30 -1.13 11.86
CA GLN A 83 1.56 -0.46 11.53
C GLN A 83 1.45 0.50 10.34
N GLN A 84 0.60 0.15 9.37
CA GLN A 84 0.43 0.96 8.16
C GLN A 84 -1.00 0.85 7.63
N VAL A 85 -1.47 1.92 7.01
CA VAL A 85 -2.71 1.92 6.22
C VAL A 85 -2.40 2.44 4.83
N SER A 86 -2.98 1.81 3.81
CA SER A 86 -3.04 2.37 2.45
C SER A 86 -4.49 2.67 2.04
N VAL A 87 -4.66 3.77 1.33
CA VAL A 87 -5.94 4.24 0.79
C VAL A 87 -5.76 4.46 -0.71
N VAL A 88 -6.56 3.76 -1.51
CA VAL A 88 -6.44 3.72 -2.98
C VAL A 88 -7.72 4.26 -3.60
N GLN A 89 -7.63 5.28 -4.45
CA GLN A 89 -8.76 5.72 -5.27
C GLN A 89 -8.89 4.85 -6.52
N ARG A 90 -9.98 4.08 -6.66
CA ARG A 90 -10.15 3.12 -7.78
C ARG A 90 -10.24 3.77 -9.16
N ASP A 91 -10.94 4.89 -9.28
CA ASP A 91 -11.22 5.55 -10.57
C ASP A 91 -10.43 6.86 -10.75
N GLY A 92 -9.24 6.94 -10.15
CA GLY A 92 -8.43 8.15 -10.14
C GLY A 92 -7.50 8.32 -11.35
N SER A 93 -7.43 7.37 -12.28
CA SER A 93 -6.51 7.44 -13.43
C SER A 93 -6.82 8.58 -14.40
N SER A 94 -8.07 9.03 -14.47
CA SER A 94 -8.46 10.19 -15.28
C SER A 94 -8.05 11.51 -14.63
N ARG A 95 -7.43 12.41 -15.40
CA ARG A 95 -6.94 13.72 -14.92
C ARG A 95 -8.01 14.57 -14.20
N ILE A 96 -9.27 14.48 -14.61
CA ILE A 96 -10.38 15.24 -14.00
C ILE A 96 -10.95 14.58 -12.74
N ARG A 97 -10.66 13.29 -12.52
CA ARG A 97 -11.12 12.50 -11.37
C ARG A 97 -10.01 12.28 -10.33
N ARG A 98 -8.73 12.29 -10.72
CA ARG A 98 -7.59 12.19 -9.81
C ARG A 98 -7.70 13.22 -8.68
N ILE A 99 -7.39 12.77 -7.48
CA ILE A 99 -7.23 13.63 -6.31
C ILE A 99 -5.76 13.63 -5.92
N ARG A 100 -5.19 14.83 -5.77
CA ARG A 100 -3.81 15.01 -5.30
C ARG A 100 -3.82 15.36 -3.82
N TYR A 101 -2.86 14.82 -3.08
CA TYR A 101 -2.78 14.98 -1.64
C TYR A 101 -1.62 15.89 -1.24
N ASP A 102 -1.83 16.60 -0.14
CA ASP A 102 -0.79 17.27 0.63
C ASP A 102 -0.38 16.35 1.78
N LEU A 103 0.78 15.72 1.65
CA LEU A 103 1.30 14.80 2.66
C LEU A 103 1.83 15.54 3.90
N GLU A 104 2.29 16.78 3.74
CA GLU A 104 2.77 17.59 4.85
C GLU A 104 1.63 18.01 5.77
N ALA A 105 0.42 18.16 5.23
CA ALA A 105 -0.78 18.51 5.98
C ALA A 105 -1.65 17.30 6.39
N THR A 106 -1.40 16.12 5.81
CA THR A 106 -2.05 14.85 6.22
C THR A 106 -1.68 14.42 7.65
N ARG A 107 -2.65 14.01 8.46
CA ARG A 107 -2.48 13.64 9.89
C ARG A 107 -3.19 12.32 10.23
N ALA A 108 -2.91 11.79 11.42
CA ALA A 108 -3.70 10.71 12.02
C ALA A 108 -3.86 10.96 13.52
N PHE A 109 -4.97 10.52 14.10
CA PHE A 109 -5.27 10.73 15.52
C PHE A 109 -6.20 9.65 16.07
N VAL A 110 -6.24 9.51 17.40
CA VAL A 110 -7.17 8.61 18.11
C VAL A 110 -8.58 9.21 18.10
N GLY A 111 -9.60 8.37 17.91
CA GLY A 111 -11.01 8.78 17.92
C GLY A 111 -11.58 8.95 16.52
N THR A 112 -12.59 9.82 16.39
CA THR A 112 -13.37 10.02 15.15
C THR A 112 -13.22 11.44 14.61
N ALA A 113 -13.67 11.70 13.37
CA ALA A 113 -13.59 13.04 12.77
C ALA A 113 -14.16 14.17 13.65
N ASN A 114 -15.22 13.86 14.42
CA ASN A 114 -15.93 14.79 15.30
C ASN A 114 -15.51 14.71 16.78
N ASP A 115 -14.69 13.73 17.14
CA ASP A 115 -14.18 13.52 18.50
C ASP A 115 -12.69 13.17 18.41
N ARG A 116 -11.88 14.21 18.24
CA ARG A 116 -10.44 14.09 17.98
C ARG A 116 -9.68 14.02 19.28
N GLY A 117 -9.04 12.89 19.52
CA GLY A 117 -8.09 12.69 20.59
C GLY A 117 -6.66 13.02 20.16
N THR A 118 -5.72 12.34 20.80
CA THR A 118 -4.28 12.53 20.62
C THR A 118 -3.84 12.22 19.19
N GLU A 119 -2.95 13.06 18.65
CA GLU A 119 -2.29 12.80 17.37
C GLU A 119 -1.40 11.56 17.43
N ILE A 120 -1.42 10.76 16.37
CA ILE A 120 -0.60 9.56 16.22
C ILE A 120 0.56 9.91 15.27
N PRO A 121 1.82 9.84 15.72
CA PRO A 121 2.95 10.14 14.87
C PRO A 121 3.04 9.20 13.65
N ILE A 122 3.25 9.78 12.48
CA ILE A 122 3.43 9.05 11.22
C ILE A 122 4.91 9.15 10.83
N ALA A 123 5.61 8.01 10.74
CA ALA A 123 7.02 7.97 10.36
C ALA A 123 7.22 8.13 8.85
N GLN A 124 6.32 7.58 8.04
CA GLN A 124 6.41 7.67 6.59
C GLN A 124 5.05 7.95 5.96
N LYS A 125 5.04 8.89 5.02
CA LYS A 125 3.90 9.21 4.17
C LYS A 125 4.33 9.10 2.72
N THR A 126 3.59 8.37 1.91
CA THR A 126 3.84 8.29 0.47
C THR A 126 2.55 8.51 -0.30
N TYR A 127 2.70 9.04 -1.51
CA TYR A 127 1.63 9.16 -2.48
C TYR A 127 2.17 8.76 -3.84
N ASP A 128 1.56 7.73 -4.42
CA ASP A 128 1.79 7.29 -5.78
C ASP A 128 0.64 7.84 -6.66
N GLU A 129 0.98 8.76 -7.57
CA GLU A 129 0.02 9.40 -8.45
C GLU A 129 -0.49 8.46 -9.55
N ASP A 130 0.26 7.43 -9.95
CA ASP A 130 -0.15 6.49 -10.99
C ASP A 130 -1.16 5.48 -10.45
N SER A 131 -0.89 4.93 -9.27
CA SER A 131 -1.81 4.01 -8.59
C SER A 131 -2.87 4.72 -7.73
N GLN A 132 -2.77 6.04 -7.57
CA GLN A 132 -3.62 6.87 -6.70
C GLN A 132 -3.69 6.33 -5.27
N THR A 133 -2.53 5.94 -4.75
CA THR A 133 -2.37 5.31 -3.44
C THR A 133 -1.69 6.26 -2.47
N VAL A 134 -2.35 6.56 -1.35
CA VAL A 134 -1.71 7.16 -0.19
C VAL A 134 -1.38 6.04 0.80
N ALA A 135 -0.14 5.97 1.27
CA ALA A 135 0.24 5.05 2.34
C ALA A 135 0.83 5.80 3.53
N LEU A 136 0.35 5.46 4.73
CA LEU A 136 0.76 6.06 6.00
C LEU A 136 1.29 4.95 6.91
N ALA A 137 2.59 5.00 7.24
CA ALA A 137 3.22 4.11 8.21
C ALA A 137 3.43 4.85 9.52
N PHE A 138 2.84 4.33 10.59
CA PHE A 138 2.92 4.94 11.92
C PHE A 138 4.32 4.80 12.52
N ALA A 139 4.75 5.76 13.33
CA ALA A 139 6.07 5.69 13.98
C ALA A 139 6.17 4.59 15.03
N SER A 140 5.03 4.18 15.58
CA SER A 140 4.88 2.97 16.38
C SER A 140 3.54 2.31 16.01
N PRO A 141 3.42 0.97 16.10
CA PRO A 141 2.16 0.30 15.82
C PRO A 141 1.03 0.86 16.68
N VAL A 142 -0.10 1.17 16.07
CA VAL A 142 -1.32 1.56 16.78
C VAL A 142 -1.84 0.34 17.56
N PRO A 143 -2.02 0.43 18.89
CA PRO A 143 -2.40 -0.72 19.70
C PRO A 143 -3.78 -1.28 19.35
N SER A 144 -3.97 -2.58 19.64
CA SER A 144 -5.27 -3.23 19.66
C SER A 144 -6.26 -2.49 20.56
N GLY A 145 -7.54 -2.48 20.18
CA GLY A 145 -8.61 -1.77 20.90
C GLY A 145 -8.70 -0.27 20.60
N THR A 146 -7.88 0.24 19.67
CA THR A 146 -7.84 1.66 19.34
C THR A 146 -8.73 1.99 18.15
N THR A 147 -9.51 3.07 18.26
CA THR A 147 -10.11 3.73 17.09
C THR A 147 -9.17 4.81 16.59
N VAL A 148 -8.80 4.75 15.31
CA VAL A 148 -7.87 5.67 14.66
C VAL A 148 -8.52 6.31 13.44
N THR A 149 -8.35 7.61 13.28
CA THR A 149 -8.79 8.34 12.09
C THR A 149 -7.59 8.85 11.30
N LEU A 150 -7.58 8.60 9.99
CA LEU A 150 -6.67 9.22 9.03
C LEU A 150 -7.32 10.47 8.47
N ALA A 151 -6.65 11.61 8.58
CA ALA A 151 -7.06 12.88 7.99
C ALA A 151 -6.20 13.16 6.76
N LEU A 152 -6.65 12.70 5.59
CA LEU A 152 -5.95 12.89 4.33
C LEU A 152 -6.29 14.26 3.76
N GLU A 153 -5.31 15.15 3.65
CA GLU A 153 -5.54 16.46 3.04
C GLU A 153 -5.40 16.37 1.53
N ALA A 154 -6.49 16.61 0.83
CA ALA A 154 -6.48 16.83 -0.61
C ALA A 154 -6.10 18.27 -0.89
N GLN A 155 -5.16 18.48 -1.81
CA GLN A 155 -4.83 19.82 -2.33
C GLN A 155 -6.10 20.50 -2.88
N ARG A 156 -6.98 19.69 -3.46
CA ARG A 156 -8.29 20.08 -3.94
C ARG A 156 -9.20 18.87 -4.14
N ASN A 157 -10.48 19.03 -3.83
CA ASN A 157 -11.55 18.14 -4.27
C ASN A 157 -11.51 17.90 -5.79
N PRO A 158 -12.04 16.75 -6.28
CA PRO A 158 -12.06 16.44 -7.69
C PRO A 158 -12.84 17.51 -8.47
N ARG A 159 -12.52 17.63 -9.77
CA ARG A 159 -13.18 18.61 -10.66
C ARG A 159 -14.51 18.13 -11.22
N MET A 160 -14.77 16.83 -11.10
CA MET A 160 -15.98 16.20 -11.59
C MET A 160 -16.83 15.78 -10.40
N GLN A 161 -18.14 16.04 -10.49
CA GLN A 161 -19.09 15.57 -9.49
C GLN A 161 -19.27 14.04 -9.58
N GLY A 162 -19.83 13.47 -8.52
CA GLY A 162 -20.22 12.07 -8.45
C GLY A 162 -19.62 11.35 -7.25
N VAL A 163 -19.70 10.02 -7.32
CA VAL A 163 -19.23 9.11 -6.27
C VAL A 163 -17.82 8.63 -6.60
N TYR A 164 -16.97 8.63 -5.58
CA TYR A 164 -15.57 8.24 -5.65
C TYR A 164 -15.32 7.09 -4.67
N LEU A 165 -14.78 5.99 -5.19
CA LEU A 165 -14.51 4.78 -4.42
C LEU A 165 -13.09 4.76 -3.91
N PHE A 166 -12.94 4.51 -2.61
CA PHE A 166 -11.66 4.38 -1.93
C PHE A 166 -11.56 2.99 -1.31
N GLY A 167 -10.56 2.22 -1.72
CA GLY A 167 -10.20 0.96 -1.08
C GLY A 167 -9.23 1.21 0.05
N VAL A 168 -9.44 0.56 1.20
CA VAL A 168 -8.56 0.70 2.36
C VAL A 168 -7.93 -0.65 2.71
N THR A 169 -6.62 -0.66 2.93
CA THR A 169 -5.87 -1.86 3.37
C THR A 169 -5.09 -1.54 4.63
N ALA A 170 -5.20 -2.38 5.65
CA ALA A 170 -4.45 -2.29 6.90
C ALA A 170 -3.33 -3.32 6.93
N TYR A 171 -2.17 -2.96 7.50
CA TYR A 171 -1.01 -3.83 7.60
C TYR A 171 -0.57 -3.97 9.07
N PRO A 172 -0.30 -5.21 9.53
CA PRO A 172 0.12 -5.47 10.89
C PRO A 172 1.58 -5.04 11.12
N GLU A 173 1.97 -4.92 12.39
CA GLU A 173 3.36 -4.78 12.79
C GLU A 173 4.21 -5.92 12.23
N GLY A 174 5.44 -5.61 11.80
CA GLY A 174 6.40 -6.61 11.34
C GLY A 174 6.13 -7.22 9.96
N SER A 175 5.05 -6.84 9.25
CA SER A 175 4.83 -7.29 7.87
C SER A 175 4.05 -6.29 7.01
N THR A 176 4.70 -5.77 5.97
CA THR A 176 4.05 -5.01 4.88
C THR A 176 3.42 -5.89 3.81
N THR A 177 3.64 -7.21 3.89
CA THR A 177 3.19 -8.16 2.86
C THR A 177 1.93 -8.92 3.28
N SER A 178 1.49 -8.80 4.55
CA SER A 178 0.27 -9.42 5.10
C SER A 178 -0.90 -8.43 5.20
N GLY A 179 -1.02 -7.52 4.23
CA GLY A 179 -2.08 -6.51 4.24
C GLY A 179 -3.47 -7.13 4.18
N GLN A 180 -4.39 -6.65 5.02
CA GLN A 180 -5.80 -7.00 4.98
C GLN A 180 -6.59 -5.88 4.30
N PHE A 181 -7.28 -6.22 3.20
CA PHE A 181 -8.24 -5.31 2.58
C PHE A 181 -9.49 -5.19 3.45
N LEU A 182 -9.86 -3.95 3.81
CA LEU A 182 -10.95 -3.62 4.72
C LEU A 182 -12.27 -3.30 3.99
N GLY A 183 -12.22 -3.21 2.66
CA GLY A 183 -13.38 -2.89 1.82
C GLY A 183 -13.27 -1.54 1.12
N TYR A 184 -14.37 -1.16 0.46
CA TYR A 184 -14.52 0.14 -0.19
C TYR A 184 -15.40 1.07 0.63
N THR A 185 -15.07 2.35 0.56
CA THR A 185 -15.93 3.45 1.01
C THR A 185 -16.17 4.44 -0.13
N ARG A 186 -17.11 5.38 0.10
CA ARG A 186 -17.63 6.32 -0.89
C ARG A 186 -17.50 7.74 -0.36
N LEU A 187 -16.81 8.59 -1.11
CA LEU A 187 -16.93 10.04 -0.95
C LEU A 187 -17.76 10.58 -2.12
N THR A 188 -18.68 11.50 -1.83
CA THR A 188 -19.55 12.08 -2.86
C THR A 188 -19.23 13.56 -2.98
N PHE A 189 -19.06 14.00 -4.22
CA PHE A 189 -18.84 15.40 -4.55
C PHE A 189 -19.96 15.92 -5.46
N TYR A 190 -20.48 17.11 -5.14
CA TYR A 190 -21.57 17.76 -5.85
C TYR A 190 -21.04 18.91 -6.70
N GLY A 191 -21.67 19.12 -7.86
CA GLY A 191 -21.41 20.27 -8.71
C GLY A 191 -21.81 21.56 -8.02
N ASN A 192 -21.25 22.67 -8.50
CA ASN A 192 -21.73 24.00 -8.16
C ASN A 192 -22.86 24.32 -9.14
N ASP A 193 -24.05 23.78 -8.92
CA ASP A 193 -25.23 24.25 -9.65
C ASP A 193 -25.45 25.71 -9.22
N GLY A 194 -25.33 26.63 -10.19
CA GLY A 194 -25.18 28.06 -9.93
C GLY A 194 -26.32 28.66 -9.11
N ILE A 195 -25.95 29.65 -8.31
CA ILE A 195 -26.85 30.74 -7.92
C ILE A 195 -27.51 31.27 -9.20
N GLN A 196 -28.78 30.93 -9.42
CA GLN A 196 -29.63 31.61 -10.39
C GLN A 196 -31.09 31.44 -10.00
N LEU A 197 -31.59 32.26 -9.07
CA LEU A 197 -32.95 32.80 -9.04
C LEU A 197 -32.98 34.06 -8.14
N LEU A 198 -32.29 35.12 -8.56
CA LEU A 198 -32.70 36.49 -8.32
C LEU A 198 -32.27 37.30 -9.55
N SER A 199 -33.18 37.35 -10.51
CA SER A 199 -33.27 38.45 -11.45
C SER A 199 -34.74 38.86 -11.42
N ASP A 200 -34.95 40.12 -11.09
CA ASP A 200 -36.21 40.82 -10.79
C ASP A 200 -37.38 40.52 -11.74
#